data_AF-A0A7C3ADF7-F1
#
_entry.id   AF-A0A7C3ADF7-F1
#
_cell.length_a   1.000
_cell.length_b   1.000
_cell.length_c   1.000
_cell.angle_alpha   90.00
_cell.angle_beta   90.00
_cell.angle_gamma   90.00
#
_symmetry.space_group_name_H-M   'P 1'
#
loop_
_entity.id
_entity.type
_entity.pdbx_description
1 polymer ?
#
loop_
_entity_poly.entity_id
_entity_poly.type
_entity_poly.pdbx_seq_one_letter_code
_entity_poly.pdbx_strand_id
1 'polypeptide(L)'
;MSFNNILFHAAGDAIAPTEISNEIDSFGYNDAIHKIIQDSEELDSDGKVFIKCTARILSNFGMTRSGPFKGVEINESGSVNREEILLTCWKEVGDHLLEIHNSILESGYSRDRYILELTEVKREEVIAEIWLITKQLLPFTMGKTSFGLVGASKILFAVLPEIVLPVDNSQWLNVFKTVDIGDVIKGMVFDIQHWEKVTGAKLNESDPQKRLTTLPSVYNVMAMAARPKK
;
A
#
# COMPACT_ATOMS: atom_id res chain seq x y z
N MET A 1 -19.53 8.77 6.33
CA MET A 1 -18.51 9.84 6.34
C MET A 1 -18.13 10.09 4.89
N SER A 2 -18.06 11.35 4.44
CA SER A 2 -17.56 11.64 3.10
C SER A 2 -16.09 11.27 3.06
N PHE A 3 -15.73 10.25 2.29
CA PHE A 3 -14.33 10.02 1.97
C PHE A 3 -13.77 11.25 1.26
N ASN A 4 -12.54 11.63 1.58
CA ASN A 4 -11.90 12.76 0.92
C ASN A 4 -11.66 12.38 -0.54
N ASN A 5 -12.16 13.18 -1.48
CA ASN A 5 -11.94 13.03 -2.91
C ASN A 5 -10.49 13.47 -3.22
N ILE A 6 -9.51 12.61 -2.94
CA ILE A 6 -8.07 12.92 -3.07
C ILE A 6 -7.70 13.23 -4.51
N LEU A 7 -8.39 12.61 -5.46
CA LEU A 7 -8.19 12.83 -6.89
C LEU A 7 -8.95 14.06 -7.43
N PHE A 8 -9.49 14.90 -6.56
CA PHE A 8 -10.23 16.10 -6.92
C PHE A 8 -9.71 17.31 -6.12
N HIS A 9 -9.68 18.47 -6.75
CA HIS A 9 -9.41 19.72 -6.05
C HIS A 9 -10.54 20.06 -5.07
N ALA A 10 -10.27 20.95 -4.13
CA ALA A 10 -11.28 21.42 -3.17
C ALA A 10 -12.52 22.07 -3.83
N ALA A 11 -12.38 22.57 -5.06
CA ALA A 11 -13.49 23.11 -5.86
C ALA A 11 -14.41 22.01 -6.46
N GLY A 12 -13.98 20.74 -6.41
CA GLY A 12 -14.69 19.59 -6.97
C GLY A 12 -14.22 19.18 -8.38
N ASP A 13 -13.29 19.91 -8.97
CA ASP A 13 -12.72 19.57 -10.27
C ASP A 13 -11.76 18.38 -10.16
N ALA A 14 -11.85 17.43 -11.09
CA ALA A 14 -10.93 16.29 -11.14
C ALA A 14 -9.50 16.77 -11.44
N ILE A 15 -8.53 16.24 -10.69
CA ILE A 15 -7.11 16.50 -10.93
C ILE A 15 -6.75 15.97 -12.32
N ALA A 16 -6.06 16.77 -13.13
CA ALA A 16 -5.70 16.35 -14.47
C ALA A 16 -4.67 15.20 -14.45
N PRO A 17 -4.71 14.23 -15.38
CA PRO A 17 -3.71 13.16 -15.45
C PRO A 17 -2.26 13.69 -15.49
N THR A 18 -2.02 14.81 -16.18
CA THR A 18 -0.70 15.45 -16.24
C THR A 18 -0.22 15.98 -14.89
N GLU A 19 -1.13 16.43 -14.02
CA GLU A 19 -0.78 16.86 -12.67
C GLU A 19 -0.41 15.65 -11.80
N ILE A 20 -1.14 14.54 -11.93
CA ILE A 20 -0.78 13.27 -11.27
C ILE A 20 0.61 12.80 -11.72
N SER A 21 0.91 12.83 -13.03
CA SER A 21 2.25 12.49 -13.54
C SER A 21 3.35 13.37 -12.93
N ASN A 22 3.10 14.68 -12.79
CA ASN A 22 4.07 15.60 -12.18
C ASN A 22 4.31 15.27 -10.69
N GLU A 23 3.25 14.94 -9.95
CA GLU A 23 3.37 14.52 -8.55
C GLU A 23 4.16 13.21 -8.44
N ILE A 24 3.93 12.24 -9.34
CA ILE A 24 4.71 11.00 -9.43
C ILE A 24 6.19 11.30 -9.67
N ASP A 25 6.53 12.17 -10.62
CA ASP A 25 7.93 12.50 -10.92
C ASP A 25 8.65 13.11 -9.71
N SER A 26 7.93 13.84 -8.85
CA SER A 26 8.46 14.42 -7.62
C SER A 26 8.50 13.44 -6.42
N PHE A 27 7.91 12.25 -6.55
CA PHE A 27 7.73 11.32 -5.44
C PHE A 27 9.03 10.56 -5.10
N GLY A 28 9.54 10.80 -3.88
CA GLY A 28 10.89 10.37 -3.48
C GLY A 28 11.11 8.87 -3.25
N TYR A 29 10.07 8.02 -3.33
CA TYR A 29 10.18 6.58 -3.05
C TYR A 29 9.77 5.68 -4.23
N ASN A 30 9.67 6.23 -5.44
CA ASN A 30 9.23 5.49 -6.63
C ASN A 30 10.03 4.21 -6.87
N ASP A 31 11.35 4.27 -6.80
CA ASP A 31 12.21 3.12 -7.09
C ASP A 31 12.04 1.98 -6.06
N ALA A 32 11.76 2.33 -4.80
CA ALA A 32 11.51 1.35 -3.77
C ALA A 32 10.16 0.65 -3.99
N ILE A 33 9.13 1.42 -4.34
CA ILE A 33 7.80 0.90 -4.65
C ILE A 33 7.84 0.04 -5.93
N HIS A 34 8.50 0.51 -6.98
CA HIS A 34 8.65 -0.23 -8.23
C HIS A 34 9.25 -1.62 -8.00
N LYS A 35 10.35 -1.69 -7.24
CA LYS A 35 10.97 -2.96 -6.90
C LYS A 35 10.09 -3.84 -6.01
N ILE A 36 9.21 -3.27 -5.18
CA ILE A 36 8.24 -4.05 -4.38
C ILE A 36 7.17 -4.64 -5.30
N ILE A 37 6.63 -3.86 -6.24
CA ILE A 37 5.64 -4.34 -7.22
C ILE A 37 6.21 -5.51 -8.01
N GLN A 38 7.47 -5.40 -8.46
CA GLN A 38 8.18 -6.48 -9.17
C GLN A 38 8.49 -7.67 -8.28
N ASP A 39 9.17 -7.46 -7.14
CA ASP A 39 9.60 -8.55 -6.26
C ASP A 39 8.38 -9.33 -5.69
N SER A 40 7.22 -8.70 -5.53
CA SER A 40 5.98 -9.33 -5.02
C SER A 40 5.17 -10.09 -6.10
N GLU A 41 5.62 -10.13 -7.36
CA GLU A 41 4.99 -10.99 -8.39
C GLU A 41 4.94 -12.45 -7.96
N GLU A 42 5.98 -12.90 -7.26
CA GLU A 42 6.09 -14.23 -6.70
C GLU A 42 6.23 -14.11 -5.18
N LEU A 43 5.32 -14.71 -4.43
CA LEU A 43 5.41 -14.78 -2.98
C LEU A 43 5.79 -16.21 -2.58
N ASP A 44 6.98 -16.38 -1.98
CA ASP A 44 7.47 -17.68 -1.56
C ASP A 44 6.90 -18.10 -0.20
N SER A 45 6.77 -19.42 0.00
CA SER A 45 6.21 -19.98 1.23
C SER A 45 7.14 -19.85 2.45
N ASP A 46 8.44 -19.61 2.23
CA ASP A 46 9.41 -19.37 3.30
C ASP A 46 9.52 -17.90 3.72
N GLY A 47 8.78 -16.99 3.08
CA GLY A 47 8.65 -15.58 3.46
C GLY A 47 9.86 -14.70 3.10
N LYS A 48 10.79 -15.15 2.27
CA LYS A 48 11.97 -14.38 1.84
C LYS A 48 11.59 -13.09 1.11
N VAL A 49 10.66 -13.17 0.16
CA VAL A 49 10.13 -12.01 -0.58
C VAL A 49 9.42 -11.08 0.40
N PHE A 50 8.58 -11.62 1.29
CA PHE A 50 7.93 -10.85 2.34
C PHE A 50 8.94 -10.06 3.19
N ILE A 51 9.99 -10.72 3.70
CA ILE A 51 11.02 -10.12 4.56
C ILE A 51 11.77 -9.03 3.78
N LYS A 52 12.21 -9.31 2.55
CA LYS A 52 12.94 -8.37 1.68
C LYS A 52 12.11 -7.13 1.35
N CYS A 53 10.88 -7.31 0.86
CA CYS A 53 10.00 -6.21 0.50
C CYS A 53 9.61 -5.38 1.73
N THR A 54 9.32 -6.04 2.84
CA THR A 54 8.97 -5.36 4.11
C THR A 54 10.14 -4.54 4.65
N ALA A 55 11.35 -5.09 4.67
CA ALA A 55 12.55 -4.35 5.07
C ALA A 55 12.76 -3.11 4.18
N ARG A 56 12.57 -3.25 2.86
CA ARG A 56 12.69 -2.15 1.90
C ARG A 56 11.70 -1.02 2.21
N ILE A 57 10.40 -1.33 2.34
CA ILE A 57 9.39 -0.29 2.57
C ILE A 57 9.57 0.37 3.93
N LEU A 58 9.85 -0.40 4.99
CA LEU A 58 10.04 0.15 6.34
C LEU A 58 11.24 1.10 6.40
N SER A 59 12.34 0.75 5.74
CA SER A 59 13.54 1.58 5.68
C SER A 59 13.28 2.91 4.95
N ASN A 60 12.60 2.87 3.80
CA ASN A 60 12.27 4.08 3.02
C ASN A 60 11.37 5.05 3.79
N PHE A 61 10.47 4.53 4.63
CA PHE A 61 9.63 5.34 5.51
C PHE A 61 10.29 5.67 6.87
N GLY A 62 11.58 5.37 7.04
CA GLY A 62 12.35 5.69 8.25
C GLY A 62 11.93 4.91 9.50
N MET A 63 11.13 3.86 9.36
CA MET A 63 10.61 3.05 10.48
C MET A 63 11.67 2.15 11.11
N THR A 64 12.83 2.02 10.48
CA THR A 64 13.95 1.20 10.97
C THR A 64 14.89 1.99 11.89
N ARG A 65 14.68 3.30 12.03
CA ARG A 65 15.49 4.19 12.89
C ARG A 65 15.13 4.05 14.37
N SER A 66 13.88 3.69 14.68
CA SER A 66 13.35 3.57 16.04
C SER A 66 12.10 2.68 16.08
N GLY A 67 11.67 2.27 17.28
CA GLY A 67 10.46 1.46 17.44
C GLY A 67 10.69 -0.04 17.21
N PRO A 68 9.63 -0.82 16.94
CA PRO A 68 9.68 -2.28 16.84
C PRO A 68 10.65 -2.80 15.77
N PHE A 69 10.78 -2.07 14.66
CA PHE A 69 11.62 -2.45 13.51
C PHE A 69 13.03 -1.85 13.57
N LYS A 70 13.48 -1.39 14.74
CA LYS A 70 14.79 -0.74 14.88
C LYS A 70 15.92 -1.67 14.44
N GLY A 71 16.68 -1.21 13.43
CA GLY A 71 17.84 -1.91 12.87
C GLY A 71 17.51 -2.97 11.83
N VAL A 72 16.26 -3.05 11.36
CA VAL A 72 15.92 -3.81 10.15
C VAL A 72 16.52 -3.10 8.94
N GLU A 73 17.38 -3.78 8.19
CA GLU A 73 18.03 -3.22 7.01
C GLU A 73 18.43 -4.31 6.03
N ILE A 74 18.42 -3.99 4.74
CA ILE A 74 18.97 -4.86 3.70
C ILE A 74 20.46 -4.55 3.60
N ASN A 75 21.30 -5.56 3.81
CA ASN A 75 22.75 -5.42 3.73
C ASN A 75 23.26 -5.53 2.26
N GLU A 76 24.57 -5.35 2.06
CA GLU A 76 25.19 -5.40 0.72
C GLU A 76 25.02 -6.76 0.01
N SER A 77 24.87 -7.86 0.76
CA SER A 77 24.60 -9.19 0.18
C SER A 77 23.12 -9.41 -0.16
N GLY A 78 22.25 -8.45 0.11
CA GLY A 78 20.81 -8.54 -0.09
C GLY A 78 20.05 -9.28 1.02
N SER A 79 20.72 -9.66 2.11
CA SER A 79 20.09 -10.30 3.28
C SER A 79 19.56 -9.24 4.24
N VAL A 80 18.59 -9.60 5.08
CA VAL A 80 17.97 -8.67 6.02
C VAL A 80 18.57 -8.85 7.42
N ASN A 81 19.17 -7.80 7.96
CA ASN A 81 19.60 -7.75 9.35
C ASN A 81 18.37 -7.60 10.26
N ARG A 82 18.40 -8.25 11.43
CA ARG A 82 17.31 -8.22 12.43
C ARG A 82 15.95 -8.65 11.86
N GLU A 83 15.95 -9.69 11.03
CA GLU A 83 14.73 -10.20 10.40
C GLU A 83 13.78 -10.92 11.39
N GLU A 84 14.16 -11.14 12.65
CA GLU A 84 13.37 -11.95 13.59
C GLU A 84 11.95 -11.41 13.77
N ILE A 85 11.79 -10.08 13.85
CA ILE A 85 10.47 -9.46 13.95
C ILE A 85 9.65 -9.64 12.67
N LEU A 86 10.30 -9.62 11.50
CA LEU A 86 9.63 -9.84 10.22
C LEU A 86 9.23 -11.31 10.06
N LEU A 87 10.08 -12.24 10.49
CA LEU A 87 9.78 -13.66 10.56
C LEU A 87 8.60 -13.93 11.50
N THR A 88 8.50 -13.23 12.63
CA THR A 88 7.33 -13.33 13.51
C THR A 88 6.05 -12.84 12.82
N CYS A 89 6.09 -11.69 12.13
CA CYS A 89 4.96 -11.24 11.33
C CYS A 89 4.59 -12.28 10.26
N TRP A 90 5.58 -12.82 9.53
CA TRP A 90 5.34 -13.84 8.51
C TRP A 90 4.68 -15.10 9.08
N LYS A 91 5.14 -15.58 10.24
CA LYS A 91 4.52 -16.74 10.91
C LYS A 91 3.07 -16.49 11.32
N GLU A 92 2.72 -15.25 11.65
CA GLU A 92 1.35 -14.90 12.04
C GLU A 92 0.42 -14.82 10.83
N VAL A 93 0.87 -14.20 9.74
CA VAL A 93 -0.05 -13.82 8.64
C VAL A 93 0.31 -14.39 7.27
N GLY A 94 1.42 -15.11 7.15
CA GLY A 94 1.97 -15.57 5.88
C GLY A 94 1.02 -16.48 5.10
N ASP A 95 0.35 -17.41 5.77
CA ASP A 95 -0.62 -18.30 5.15
C ASP A 95 -1.78 -17.52 4.51
N HIS A 96 -2.36 -16.55 5.23
CA HIS A 96 -3.41 -15.68 4.71
C HIS A 96 -2.93 -14.82 3.52
N LEU A 97 -1.70 -14.31 3.58
CA LEU A 97 -1.13 -13.52 2.49
C LEU A 97 -0.90 -14.36 1.24
N LEU A 98 -0.47 -15.61 1.39
CA LEU A 98 -0.32 -16.57 0.29
C LEU A 98 -1.68 -16.91 -0.32
N GLU A 99 -2.72 -17.12 0.49
CA GLU A 99 -4.08 -17.38 0.01
C GLU A 99 -4.60 -16.23 -0.86
N ILE A 100 -4.47 -14.98 -0.39
CA ILE A 100 -4.87 -13.80 -1.16
C ILE A 100 -4.02 -13.66 -2.43
N HIS A 101 -2.70 -13.81 -2.32
CA HIS A 101 -1.78 -13.71 -3.47
C HIS A 101 -2.10 -14.74 -4.55
N ASN A 102 -2.31 -16.00 -4.18
CA ASN A 102 -2.73 -17.05 -5.12
C ASN A 102 -4.09 -16.73 -5.74
N SER A 103 -5.04 -16.19 -4.96
CA SER A 103 -6.34 -15.74 -5.49
C SER A 103 -6.18 -14.62 -6.54
N ILE A 104 -5.24 -13.69 -6.36
CA ILE A 104 -4.91 -12.67 -7.36
C ILE A 104 -4.43 -13.34 -8.65
N LEU A 105 -3.46 -14.25 -8.56
CA LEU A 105 -2.88 -14.93 -9.72
C LEU A 105 -3.91 -15.78 -10.47
N GLU A 106 -4.75 -16.52 -9.74
CA GLU A 106 -5.78 -17.40 -10.31
C GLU A 106 -6.98 -16.64 -10.90
N SER A 107 -7.19 -15.37 -10.49
CA SER A 107 -8.33 -14.57 -10.95
C SER A 107 -8.29 -14.24 -12.45
N GLY A 108 -7.10 -14.23 -13.06
CA GLY A 108 -6.88 -13.76 -14.43
C GLY A 108 -7.01 -12.25 -14.61
N TYR A 109 -7.25 -11.48 -13.54
CA TYR A 109 -7.24 -10.02 -13.59
C TYR A 109 -5.81 -9.46 -13.58
N SER A 110 -5.63 -8.28 -14.16
CA SER A 110 -4.36 -7.57 -14.08
C SER A 110 -4.07 -7.17 -12.63
N ARG A 111 -2.86 -7.47 -12.14
CA ARG A 111 -2.37 -7.03 -10.81
C ARG A 111 -2.50 -5.51 -10.64
N ASP A 112 -2.20 -4.76 -11.70
CA ASP A 112 -2.23 -3.29 -11.68
C ASP A 112 -3.59 -2.72 -11.29
N ARG A 113 -4.67 -3.46 -11.59
CA ARG A 113 -6.06 -3.02 -11.40
C ARG A 113 -6.92 -3.96 -10.57
N TYR A 114 -6.32 -4.99 -9.97
CA TYR A 114 -7.03 -6.13 -9.37
C TYR A 114 -8.23 -5.71 -8.51
N ILE A 115 -8.03 -4.83 -7.53
CA ILE A 115 -9.08 -4.43 -6.58
C ILE A 115 -10.28 -3.74 -7.26
N LEU A 116 -10.08 -3.07 -8.41
CA LEU A 116 -11.14 -2.42 -9.19
C LEU A 116 -11.89 -3.40 -10.10
N GLU A 117 -11.23 -4.45 -10.58
CA GLU A 117 -11.82 -5.46 -11.48
C GLU A 117 -12.66 -6.51 -10.74
N LEU A 118 -12.49 -6.63 -9.41
CA LEU A 118 -13.35 -7.45 -8.57
C LEU A 118 -14.80 -6.97 -8.60
N THR A 119 -15.74 -7.91 -8.50
CA THR A 119 -17.14 -7.61 -8.19
C THR A 119 -17.23 -6.98 -6.79
N GLU A 120 -18.29 -6.20 -6.53
CA GLU A 120 -18.50 -5.55 -5.23
C GLU A 120 -18.45 -6.55 -4.07
N VAL A 121 -19.11 -7.70 -4.21
CA VAL A 121 -19.12 -8.77 -3.19
C VAL A 121 -17.71 -9.30 -2.91
N LYS A 122 -16.96 -9.70 -3.95
CA LYS A 122 -15.59 -10.21 -3.78
C LYS A 122 -14.64 -9.16 -3.21
N ARG A 123 -14.83 -7.90 -3.63
CA ARG A 123 -14.05 -6.77 -3.13
C ARG A 123 -14.28 -6.56 -1.64
N GLU A 124 -15.53 -6.61 -1.18
CA GLU A 124 -15.87 -6.52 0.24
C GLU A 124 -15.28 -7.67 1.06
N GLU A 125 -15.30 -8.90 0.52
CA GLU A 125 -14.68 -10.07 1.14
C GLU A 125 -13.16 -9.88 1.32
N VAL A 126 -12.45 -9.54 0.24
CA VAL A 126 -11.00 -9.28 0.29
C VAL A 126 -10.69 -8.13 1.25
N ILE A 127 -11.48 -7.06 1.25
CA ILE A 127 -11.28 -5.92 2.16
C ILE A 127 -11.46 -6.33 3.63
N ALA A 128 -12.45 -7.15 3.93
CA ALA A 128 -12.67 -7.66 5.29
C ALA A 128 -11.51 -8.56 5.75
N GLU A 129 -10.97 -9.39 4.85
CA GLU A 129 -9.82 -10.25 5.11
C GLU A 129 -8.55 -9.43 5.36
N ILE A 130 -8.26 -8.43 4.53
CA ILE A 130 -7.16 -7.49 4.74
C ILE A 130 -7.26 -6.80 6.10
N TRP A 131 -8.48 -6.44 6.53
CA TRP A 131 -8.68 -5.85 7.84
C TRP A 131 -8.41 -6.83 8.99
N LEU A 132 -8.79 -8.10 8.83
CA LEU A 132 -8.47 -9.15 9.79
C LEU A 132 -6.95 -9.33 9.93
N ILE A 133 -6.24 -9.45 8.81
CA ILE A 133 -4.77 -9.57 8.79
C ILE A 133 -4.11 -8.34 9.43
N THR A 134 -4.63 -7.14 9.15
CA THR A 134 -4.14 -5.91 9.77
C THR A 134 -4.21 -5.99 11.29
N LYS A 135 -5.33 -6.48 11.86
CA LYS A 135 -5.49 -6.65 13.31
C LYS A 135 -4.48 -7.64 13.88
N GLN A 136 -4.21 -8.74 13.19
CA GLN A 136 -3.18 -9.72 13.57
C GLN A 136 -1.77 -9.11 13.55
N LEU A 137 -1.50 -8.15 12.66
CA LEU A 137 -0.22 -7.43 12.62
C LEU A 137 -0.03 -6.36 13.70
N LEU A 138 -1.12 -5.88 14.34
CA LEU A 138 -1.03 -4.78 15.31
C LEU A 138 -0.08 -5.06 16.47
N PRO A 139 -0.10 -6.23 17.14
CA PRO A 139 0.80 -6.52 18.26
C PRO A 139 2.29 -6.38 17.92
N PHE A 140 2.68 -6.64 16.66
CA PHE A 140 4.07 -6.59 16.21
C PHE A 140 4.48 -5.22 15.68
N THR A 141 3.52 -4.42 15.25
CA THR A 141 3.74 -3.10 14.63
C THR A 141 3.51 -1.95 15.62
N MET A 142 2.87 -2.21 16.76
CA MET A 142 2.62 -1.22 17.80
C MET A 142 3.92 -0.67 18.38
N GLY A 143 4.07 0.65 18.28
CA GLY A 143 5.15 1.41 18.91
C GLY A 143 4.60 2.43 19.90
N LYS A 144 5.48 3.17 20.58
CA LYS A 144 5.08 4.20 21.55
C LYS A 144 4.22 5.33 20.95
N THR A 145 4.31 5.54 19.64
CA THR A 145 3.76 6.72 18.93
C THR A 145 2.87 6.37 17.75
N SER A 146 2.66 5.09 17.46
CA SER A 146 1.82 4.62 16.35
C SER A 146 1.03 3.40 16.83
N PHE A 147 -0.29 3.44 16.71
CA PHE A 147 -1.22 2.37 17.05
C PHE A 147 -1.08 1.10 16.15
N GLY A 148 0.13 0.82 15.64
CA GLY A 148 0.43 -0.30 14.75
C GLY A 148 0.03 -0.11 13.29
N LEU A 149 -1.06 0.62 13.03
CA LEU A 149 -1.68 0.77 11.70
C LEU A 149 -0.71 1.16 10.58
N VAL A 150 0.19 2.13 10.84
CA VAL A 150 1.19 2.56 9.84
C VAL A 150 2.20 1.47 9.49
N GLY A 151 2.61 0.66 10.47
CA GLY A 151 3.50 -0.48 10.22
C GLY A 151 2.77 -1.59 9.48
N ALA A 152 1.56 -1.92 9.92
CA ALA A 152 0.76 -2.96 9.30
C ALA A 152 0.45 -2.66 7.82
N SER A 153 0.09 -1.42 7.48
CA SER A 153 -0.21 -1.03 6.10
C SER A 153 0.99 -1.18 5.15
N LYS A 154 2.20 -0.91 5.65
CA LYS A 154 3.44 -1.06 4.88
C LYS A 154 3.81 -2.52 4.69
N ILE A 155 3.65 -3.33 5.73
CA ILE A 155 3.84 -4.79 5.65
C ILE A 155 2.89 -5.39 4.61
N LEU A 156 1.61 -5.02 4.66
CA LEU A 156 0.63 -5.48 3.68
C LEU A 156 0.94 -5.01 2.26
N PHE A 157 1.27 -3.73 2.08
CA PHE A 157 1.67 -3.19 0.78
C PHE A 157 2.92 -3.87 0.21
N ALA A 158 3.83 -4.33 1.06
CA ALA A 158 5.07 -4.97 0.63
C ALA A 158 4.84 -6.27 -0.16
N VAL A 159 3.67 -6.89 -0.03
CA VAL A 159 3.33 -8.15 -0.70
C VAL A 159 2.00 -8.12 -1.45
N LEU A 160 1.11 -7.17 -1.14
CA LEU A 160 -0.18 -6.96 -1.81
C LEU A 160 -0.33 -5.52 -2.33
N PRO A 161 0.61 -5.02 -3.17
CA PRO A 161 0.55 -3.65 -3.71
C PRO A 161 -0.65 -3.40 -4.63
N GLU A 162 -1.40 -4.43 -5.01
CA GLU A 162 -2.62 -4.39 -5.81
C GLU A 162 -3.86 -4.02 -5.00
N ILE A 163 -3.79 -4.15 -3.67
CA ILE A 163 -4.93 -3.98 -2.76
C ILE A 163 -4.71 -2.84 -1.76
N VAL A 164 -3.56 -2.82 -1.08
CA VAL A 164 -3.33 -1.96 0.10
C VAL A 164 -2.45 -0.77 -0.27
N LEU A 165 -2.53 0.35 0.47
CA LEU A 165 -1.61 1.49 0.32
C LEU A 165 -0.63 1.55 1.51
N PRO A 166 0.63 1.99 1.32
CA PRO A 166 1.62 2.08 2.40
C PRO A 166 1.46 3.37 3.24
N VAL A 167 0.27 3.57 3.79
CA VAL A 167 -0.16 4.85 4.37
C VAL A 167 0.66 5.26 5.62
N ASP A 168 0.97 6.56 5.75
CA ASP A 168 1.71 7.16 6.86
C ASP A 168 0.82 7.81 7.94
N ASN A 169 1.42 8.29 9.02
CA ASN A 169 0.69 8.90 10.14
C ASN A 169 -0.11 10.15 9.72
N SER A 170 0.43 10.98 8.84
CA SER A 170 -0.23 12.25 8.44
C SER A 170 -1.41 11.97 7.53
N GLN A 171 -1.28 11.01 6.61
CA GLN A 171 -2.37 10.52 5.80
C GLN A 171 -3.46 9.92 6.68
N TRP A 172 -3.12 9.05 7.66
CA TRP A 172 -4.11 8.48 8.57
C TRP A 172 -4.91 9.54 9.31
N LEU A 173 -4.23 10.50 9.93
CA LEU A 173 -4.84 11.49 10.81
C LEU A 173 -5.58 12.59 10.05
N ASN A 174 -5.03 13.05 8.92
CA ASN A 174 -5.50 14.27 8.26
C ASN A 174 -6.24 14.00 6.95
N VAL A 175 -5.92 12.90 6.27
CA VAL A 175 -6.48 12.56 4.96
C VAL A 175 -7.58 11.50 5.12
N PHE A 176 -7.30 10.36 5.73
CA PHE A 176 -8.27 9.27 5.80
C PHE A 176 -9.21 9.37 6.99
N LYS A 177 -8.73 9.86 8.14
CA LYS A 177 -9.53 10.08 9.36
C LYS A 177 -10.33 8.85 9.82
N THR A 178 -9.77 7.67 9.61
CA THR A 178 -10.31 6.36 10.04
C THR A 178 -9.21 5.54 10.71
N VAL A 179 -9.57 4.53 11.49
CA VAL A 179 -8.65 3.52 12.05
C VAL A 179 -8.76 2.19 11.33
N ASP A 180 -9.71 2.05 10.40
CA ASP A 180 -9.96 0.83 9.64
C ASP A 180 -9.28 0.94 8.26
N ILE A 181 -8.35 0.04 7.95
CA ILE A 181 -7.72 0.02 6.61
C ILE A 181 -8.74 -0.30 5.52
N GLY A 182 -9.78 -1.06 5.85
CA GLY A 182 -10.81 -1.42 4.89
C GLY A 182 -11.58 -0.20 4.43
N ASP A 183 -11.87 0.73 5.34
CA ASP A 183 -12.43 2.04 5.00
C ASP A 183 -11.49 2.76 4.00
N VAL A 184 -10.18 2.81 4.27
CA VAL A 184 -9.19 3.43 3.36
C VAL A 184 -9.26 2.82 1.95
N ILE A 185 -9.30 1.49 1.84
CA ILE A 185 -9.35 0.79 0.56
C ILE A 185 -10.67 1.09 -0.17
N LYS A 186 -11.81 1.05 0.53
CA LYS A 186 -13.12 1.41 -0.05
C LYS A 186 -13.13 2.84 -0.58
N GLY A 187 -12.59 3.77 0.20
CA GLY A 187 -12.45 5.17 -0.17
C GLY A 187 -11.60 5.36 -1.42
N MET A 188 -10.41 4.74 -1.46
CA MET A 188 -9.54 4.74 -2.63
C MET A 188 -10.27 4.22 -3.86
N VAL A 189 -10.90 3.05 -3.77
CA VAL A 189 -11.61 2.43 -4.89
C VAL A 189 -12.70 3.35 -5.44
N PHE A 190 -13.54 3.91 -4.56
CA PHE A 190 -14.60 4.84 -4.95
C PHE A 190 -14.05 6.09 -5.65
N ASP A 191 -13.02 6.69 -5.07
CA ASP A 191 -12.40 7.92 -5.58
C ASP A 191 -11.75 7.69 -6.96
N ILE A 192 -11.03 6.59 -7.14
CA ILE A 192 -10.47 6.18 -8.44
C ILE A 192 -11.57 5.97 -9.47
N GLN A 193 -12.59 5.16 -9.15
CA GLN A 193 -13.69 4.90 -10.08
C GLN A 193 -14.42 6.19 -10.48
N HIS A 194 -14.61 7.12 -9.54
CA HIS A 194 -15.21 8.41 -9.82
C HIS A 194 -14.32 9.26 -10.74
N TRP A 195 -13.03 9.35 -10.43
CA TRP A 195 -12.05 10.10 -11.20
C TRP A 195 -11.93 9.58 -12.64
N GLU A 196 -11.77 8.27 -12.83
CA GLU A 196 -11.65 7.65 -14.16
C GLU A 196 -12.92 7.87 -14.99
N LYS A 197 -14.10 7.87 -14.35
CA LYS A 197 -15.37 8.19 -15.01
C LYS A 197 -15.45 9.65 -15.49
N VAL A 198 -14.91 10.58 -14.71
CA VAL A 198 -14.95 12.03 -15.04
C VAL A 198 -13.92 12.38 -16.10
N THR A 199 -12.70 11.85 -15.99
CA THR A 199 -11.59 12.21 -16.88
C THR A 199 -11.50 11.35 -18.14
N GLY A 200 -12.03 10.12 -18.10
CA GLY A 200 -11.84 9.11 -19.14
C GLY A 200 -10.42 8.51 -19.18
N ALA A 201 -9.53 8.93 -18.28
CA ALA A 201 -8.18 8.39 -18.15
C ALA A 201 -8.17 7.23 -17.15
N LYS A 202 -7.13 6.38 -17.23
CA LYS A 202 -6.88 5.32 -16.26
C LYS A 202 -5.78 5.72 -15.30
N LEU A 203 -6.03 5.61 -14.00
CA LEU A 203 -5.10 6.13 -13.00
C LEU A 203 -3.76 5.38 -13.03
N ASN A 204 -3.79 4.05 -13.21
CA ASN A 204 -2.59 3.21 -13.30
C ASN A 204 -1.71 3.48 -14.55
N GLU A 205 -2.20 4.26 -15.51
CA GLU A 205 -1.45 4.66 -16.71
C GLU A 205 -0.82 6.06 -16.56
N SER A 206 -0.95 6.69 -15.38
CA SER A 206 -0.49 8.07 -15.12
C SER A 206 1.02 8.18 -14.89
N ASP A 207 1.73 7.07 -14.67
CA ASP A 207 3.20 7.06 -14.58
C ASP A 207 3.80 6.75 -15.96
N PRO A 208 4.40 7.74 -16.67
CA PRO A 208 5.00 7.51 -17.98
C PRO A 208 6.18 6.54 -17.94
N GLN A 209 6.86 6.42 -16.79
CA GLN A 209 8.01 5.55 -16.59
C GLN A 209 7.61 4.13 -16.16
N LYS A 210 6.31 3.89 -15.90
CA LYS A 210 5.76 2.60 -15.45
C LYS A 210 6.47 2.03 -14.21
N ARG A 211 6.87 2.92 -13.29
CA ARG A 211 7.45 2.54 -11.99
C ARG A 211 6.33 2.21 -10.99
N LEU A 212 5.26 3.00 -11.01
CA LEU A 212 4.06 2.85 -10.20
C LEU A 212 2.91 2.33 -11.07
N THR A 213 2.78 1.01 -11.17
CA THR A 213 1.76 0.40 -12.05
C THR A 213 0.49 -0.02 -11.30
N THR A 214 0.55 -0.28 -10.00
CA THR A 214 -0.66 -0.65 -9.24
C THR A 214 -1.45 0.59 -8.83
N LEU A 215 -2.79 0.49 -8.86
CA LEU A 215 -3.67 1.58 -8.43
C LEU A 215 -3.35 2.10 -7.01
N PRO A 216 -3.12 1.25 -5.98
CA PRO A 216 -2.71 1.73 -4.66
C PRO A 216 -1.40 2.51 -4.66
N SER A 217 -0.44 2.15 -5.52
CA SER A 217 0.85 2.83 -5.60
C SER A 217 0.73 4.25 -6.15
N VAL A 218 -0.05 4.45 -7.21
CA VAL A 218 -0.32 5.77 -7.80
C VAL A 218 -1.19 6.62 -6.86
N TYR A 219 -2.26 6.04 -6.32
CA TYR A 219 -3.13 6.76 -5.40
C TYR A 219 -2.40 7.23 -4.13
N ASN A 220 -1.45 6.44 -3.64
CA ASN A 220 -0.63 6.83 -2.49
C ASN A 220 0.18 8.10 -2.74
N VAL A 221 0.65 8.35 -3.97
CA VAL A 221 1.33 9.61 -4.32
C VAL A 221 0.40 10.80 -4.09
N MET A 222 -0.83 10.72 -4.61
CA MET A 222 -1.81 11.78 -4.45
C MET A 222 -2.26 11.95 -2.99
N ALA A 223 -2.43 10.85 -2.26
CA ALA A 223 -2.73 10.90 -0.84
C ALA A 223 -1.59 11.51 -0.01
N MET A 224 -0.34 11.30 -0.41
CA MET A 224 0.84 11.93 0.18
C MET A 224 0.93 13.43 -0.15
N ALA A 225 0.49 13.85 -1.33
CA ALA A 225 0.41 15.25 -1.73
C ALA A 225 -0.71 16.00 -0.99
N ALA A 226 -1.82 15.32 -0.69
CA ALA A 226 -2.99 15.89 -0.02
C ALA A 226 -2.81 16.11 1.50
N ARG A 227 -1.76 15.56 2.12
CA ARG A 227 -1.53 15.74 3.56
C ARG A 227 -1.03 17.16 3.88
N PRO A 228 -1.28 17.71 5.08
CA PRO A 228 -0.75 19.01 5.48
C PRO A 228 0.78 19.05 5.37
N LYS A 229 1.32 20.08 4.71
CA LYS A 229 2.76 20.37 4.70
C LYS A 229 3.18 20.90 6.08
N LYS A 230 4.30 20.41 6.59
CA LYS A 230 4.92 20.92 7.83
C LYS A 230 5.65 22.22 7.57
#